data_AF-A0A4V2Z2X2-F1
#
_entry.id   AF-A0A4V2Z2X2-F1
#
_cell.length_a   1.000
_cell.length_b   1.000
_cell.length_c   1.000
_cell.angle_alpha   90.00
_cell.angle_beta   90.00
_cell.angle_gamma   90.00
#
_symmetry.space_group_name_H-M   'P 1'
#
loop_
_entity.id
_entity.type
_entity.pdbx_description
1 polymer ?
#
loop_
_entity_poly.entity_id
_entity_poly.type
_entity_poly.pdbx_seq_one_letter_code
_entity_poly.pdbx_strand_id
1 'polypeptide(L)'
;MAAKITVRRKNRLALVRIEIFVLAVFVSHWLGKKYEWDRVTGVAVLIITVVLTAGLFFRIRIFRYIFSILFSLLWGFLVYGFADSATTSSYSPWLAFGVVAGISLWLHKDYFTFESKSVPMEFE
;
A
#
# COMPACT_ATOMS: atom_id res chain seq x y z
N MET A 1 -36.75 -13.54 7.00
CA MET A 1 -35.36 -13.46 7.50
C MET A 1 -34.50 -12.82 6.43
N ALA A 2 -34.07 -11.57 6.62
CA ALA A 2 -33.15 -10.91 5.69
C ALA A 2 -31.76 -11.53 5.85
N ALA A 3 -31.25 -12.18 4.80
CA ALA A 3 -29.90 -12.70 4.78
C ALA A 3 -28.92 -11.52 4.91
N LYS A 4 -28.24 -11.44 6.06
CA LYS A 4 -27.19 -10.44 6.32
C LYS A 4 -25.98 -10.83 5.47
N ILE A 5 -25.94 -10.34 4.23
CA ILE A 5 -24.80 -10.55 3.33
C ILE A 5 -23.60 -9.82 3.93
N THR A 6 -22.74 -10.58 4.60
CA THR A 6 -21.43 -10.13 5.02
C THR A 6 -20.52 -10.16 3.79
N VAL A 7 -20.47 -9.05 3.06
CA VAL A 7 -19.48 -8.85 1.98
C VAL A 7 -18.10 -8.81 2.62
N ARG A 8 -17.47 -9.97 2.63
CA ARG A 8 -16.23 -10.27 3.37
C ARG A 8 -15.05 -9.51 2.77
N ARG A 9 -14.25 -8.88 3.62
CA ARG A 9 -12.99 -8.10 3.45
C ARG A 9 -11.85 -8.72 2.58
N LYS A 10 -12.13 -9.62 1.63
CA LYS A 10 -11.11 -10.43 0.93
C LYS A 10 -10.26 -9.63 -0.09
N ASN A 11 -10.83 -8.63 -0.77
CA ASN A 11 -10.12 -7.92 -1.84
C ASN A 11 -9.05 -6.93 -1.35
N ARG A 12 -9.13 -6.45 -0.11
CA ARG A 12 -8.18 -5.44 0.39
C ARG A 12 -6.80 -5.99 0.72
N LEU A 13 -6.73 -7.26 1.13
CA LEU A 13 -5.44 -7.95 1.28
C LEU A 13 -4.73 -8.15 -0.07
N ALA A 14 -5.48 -8.24 -1.17
CA ALA A 14 -4.88 -8.32 -2.50
C ALA A 14 -4.18 -7.01 -2.89
N LEU A 15 -4.80 -5.86 -2.59
CA LEU A 15 -4.20 -4.54 -2.83
C LEU A 15 -2.86 -4.40 -2.08
N VAL A 16 -2.86 -4.67 -0.77
CA VAL A 16 -1.63 -4.57 0.05
C VAL A 16 -0.52 -5.49 -0.43
N ARG A 17 -0.86 -6.70 -0.90
CA ARG A 17 0.13 -7.62 -1.47
C ARG A 17 0.78 -7.05 -2.73
N ILE A 18 -0.02 -6.43 -3.60
CA ILE A 18 0.48 -5.75 -4.80
C ILE A 18 1.38 -4.58 -4.39
N GLU A 19 0.98 -3.78 -3.42
CA GLU A 19 1.77 -2.63 -2.94
C GLU A 19 3.12 -3.05 -2.35
N ILE A 20 3.14 -4.09 -1.51
CA ILE A 20 4.37 -4.65 -0.96
C ILE A 20 5.27 -5.18 -2.08
N PHE A 21 4.69 -5.87 -3.06
CA PHE A 21 5.45 -6.42 -4.18
C PHE A 21 6.04 -5.33 -5.06
N VAL A 22 5.25 -4.31 -5.41
CA VAL A 22 5.70 -3.14 -6.19
C VAL A 22 6.82 -2.41 -5.44
N LEU A 23 6.67 -2.21 -4.13
CA LEU A 23 7.71 -1.60 -3.30
C LEU A 23 9.01 -2.44 -3.32
N ALA A 24 8.91 -3.76 -3.17
CA ALA A 24 10.07 -4.64 -3.18
C ALA A 24 10.79 -4.66 -4.54
N VAL A 25 10.04 -4.67 -5.64
CA VAL A 25 10.60 -4.54 -7.00
C VAL A 25 11.30 -3.20 -7.15
N PHE A 26 10.67 -2.10 -6.72
CA PHE A 26 11.25 -0.76 -6.80
C PHE A 26 12.56 -0.66 -5.99
N VAL A 27 12.56 -1.13 -4.74
CA VAL A 27 13.75 -1.11 -3.87
C VAL A 27 14.86 -1.97 -4.45
N SER A 28 14.55 -3.19 -4.89
CA SER A 28 15.52 -4.09 -5.53
C SER A 28 16.12 -3.47 -6.79
N HIS A 29 15.29 -2.90 -7.68
CA HIS A 29 15.75 -2.23 -8.89
C HIS A 29 16.63 -1.01 -8.59
N TRP A 30 16.21 -0.17 -7.64
CA TRP A 30 16.94 1.04 -7.28
C TRP A 30 18.30 0.72 -6.67
N LEU A 31 18.37 -0.23 -5.73
CA LEU A 31 19.63 -0.67 -5.15
C LEU A 31 20.52 -1.35 -6.18
N GLY A 32 19.94 -2.19 -7.05
CA GLY A 32 20.67 -2.83 -8.15
C GLY A 32 21.30 -1.82 -9.10
N LYS A 33 20.61 -0.72 -9.44
CA LYS A 33 21.19 0.37 -10.24
C LYS A 33 22.26 1.15 -9.48
N LYS A 34 22.08 1.38 -8.18
CA LYS A 34 22.98 2.22 -7.39
C LYS A 34 24.31 1.54 -7.06
N TYR A 35 24.28 0.23 -6.84
CA TYR A 35 25.44 -0.55 -6.40
C TYR A 35 25.93 -1.56 -7.45
N GLU A 36 25.37 -1.52 -8.66
CA GLU A 36 25.72 -2.39 -9.80
C GLU A 36 25.71 -3.89 -9.44
N TRP A 37 24.70 -4.29 -8.66
CA TRP A 37 24.61 -5.66 -8.18
C TRP A 37 24.28 -6.65 -9.30
N ASP A 38 24.77 -7.87 -9.11
CA ASP A 38 24.38 -9.01 -9.92
C ASP A 38 22.89 -9.35 -9.72
N ARG A 39 22.33 -10.06 -10.70
CA ARG A 39 20.90 -10.40 -10.71
C ARG A 39 20.50 -11.28 -9.51
N VAL A 40 21.41 -12.12 -9.01
CA VAL A 40 21.11 -13.03 -7.88
C VAL A 40 20.95 -12.22 -6.60
N THR A 41 21.86 -11.27 -6.35
CA THR A 41 21.74 -10.34 -5.23
C THR A 41 20.46 -9.50 -5.31
N GLY A 42 20.09 -9.04 -6.52
CA GLY A 42 18.82 -8.32 -6.73
C GLY A 42 17.59 -9.14 -6.33
N VAL A 43 17.53 -10.42 -6.72
CA VAL A 43 16.43 -11.33 -6.35
C VAL A 43 16.41 -11.60 -4.84
N ALA A 44 17.58 -11.81 -4.22
CA ALA A 44 17.68 -12.02 -2.78
C ALA A 44 17.12 -10.81 -2.01
N VAL A 45 17.51 -9.59 -2.42
CA VAL A 45 17.02 -8.33 -1.82
C VAL A 45 15.52 -8.16 -2.01
N LEU A 46 14.98 -8.54 -3.18
CA LEU A 46 13.54 -8.52 -3.43
C LEU A 46 12.80 -9.42 -2.43
N ILE A 47 13.24 -10.68 -2.28
CA ILE A 47 12.61 -11.64 -1.35
C ILE A 47 12.70 -11.13 0.09
N ILE A 48 13.87 -10.68 0.52
CA ILE A 48 14.10 -10.14 1.87
C ILE A 48 13.17 -8.94 2.12
N THR A 49 13.05 -8.04 1.15
CA THR A 49 12.18 -6.86 1.26
C THR A 49 10.71 -7.26 1.38
N VAL A 50 10.22 -8.18 0.55
CA VAL A 50 8.85 -8.68 0.65
C VAL A 50 8.57 -9.27 2.03
N VAL A 51 9.45 -10.15 2.52
CA VAL A 51 9.28 -10.83 3.82
C VAL A 51 9.32 -9.83 4.96
N LEU A 52 10.29 -8.91 4.97
CA LEU A 52 10.43 -7.90 6.01
C LEU A 52 9.24 -6.94 6.02
N THR A 53 8.88 -6.39 4.87
CA THR A 53 7.76 -5.44 4.77
C THR A 53 6.44 -6.11 5.13
N ALA A 54 6.17 -7.32 4.64
CA ALA A 54 4.98 -8.07 5.03
C ALA A 54 4.98 -8.40 6.53
N GLY A 55 6.11 -8.85 7.08
CA GLY A 55 6.27 -9.14 8.50
C GLY A 55 5.98 -7.91 9.37
N LEU A 56 6.59 -6.77 9.04
CA LEU A 56 6.37 -5.51 9.75
C LEU A 56 4.91 -5.04 9.63
N PHE A 57 4.33 -5.10 8.43
CA PHE A 57 2.96 -4.67 8.17
C PHE A 57 1.92 -5.50 8.96
N PHE A 58 2.04 -6.83 8.95
CA PHE A 58 1.05 -7.69 9.61
C PHE A 58 1.28 -7.82 11.11
N ARG A 59 2.53 -7.77 11.59
CA ARG A 59 2.85 -7.97 13.01
C ARG A 59 2.76 -6.69 13.84
N ILE A 60 3.15 -5.54 13.29
CA ILE A 60 3.29 -4.30 14.06
C ILE A 60 2.30 -3.25 13.57
N ARG A 61 1.46 -2.74 14.49
CA ARG A 61 0.40 -1.78 14.18
C ARG A 61 0.92 -0.47 13.61
N ILE A 62 1.99 0.08 14.18
CA ILE A 62 2.53 1.37 13.74
C ILE A 62 3.02 1.30 12.28
N PHE A 63 3.65 0.20 11.89
CA PHE A 63 4.14 -0.01 10.54
C PHE A 63 3.01 -0.14 9.53
N ARG A 64 1.89 -0.76 9.88
CA ARG A 64 0.70 -0.78 9.02
C ARG A 64 0.20 0.61 8.67
N TYR A 65 0.21 1.55 9.62
CA TYR A 65 -0.16 2.94 9.37
C TYR A 65 0.86 3.65 8.50
N ILE A 66 2.15 3.54 8.85
CA ILE A 66 3.24 4.13 8.09
C ILE A 66 3.19 3.65 6.63
N PHE A 67 3.09 2.34 6.41
CA PHE A 67 3.02 1.76 5.06
C PHE A 67 1.76 2.17 4.32
N SER A 68 0.59 2.25 4.98
CA SER A 68 -0.65 2.72 4.33
C SER A 68 -0.52 4.17 3.81
N ILE A 69 0.15 5.03 4.57
CA ILE A 69 0.44 6.41 4.16
C ILE A 69 1.45 6.40 3.00
N LEU A 70 2.55 5.64 3.13
CA LEU A 70 3.59 5.56 2.11
C LEU A 70 3.05 5.01 0.78
N PHE A 71 2.23 3.96 0.82
CA PHE A 71 1.60 3.42 -0.39
C PHE A 71 0.64 4.42 -1.03
N SER A 72 -0.11 5.18 -0.22
CA SER A 72 -0.99 6.21 -0.74
C SER A 72 -0.24 7.36 -1.41
N LEU A 73 0.89 7.77 -0.83
CA LEU A 73 1.79 8.73 -1.47
C LEU A 73 2.42 8.17 -2.74
N LEU A 74 2.83 6.89 -2.74
CA LEU A 74 3.40 6.23 -3.92
C LEU A 74 2.42 6.26 -5.10
N TRP A 75 1.15 5.88 -4.88
CA TRP A 75 0.12 5.97 -5.92
C TRP A 75 -0.11 7.40 -6.40
N GLY A 76 -0.12 8.36 -5.47
CA GLY A 76 -0.17 9.79 -5.82
C GLY A 76 0.98 10.20 -6.74
N PHE A 77 2.22 9.85 -6.39
CA PHE A 77 3.42 10.19 -7.18
C PHE A 77 3.43 9.50 -8.55
N LEU A 78 2.95 8.25 -8.64
CA LEU A 78 2.81 7.58 -9.94
C LEU A 78 1.85 8.36 -10.85
N VAL A 79 0.68 8.74 -10.32
CA VAL A 79 -0.28 9.52 -11.10
C VAL A 79 0.23 10.92 -11.42
N TYR A 80 0.97 11.55 -10.50
CA TYR A 80 1.65 12.81 -10.76
C TYR A 80 2.55 12.70 -11.99
N GLY A 81 3.43 11.70 -12.07
CA GLY A 81 4.33 11.51 -13.21
C GLY A 81 3.60 11.26 -14.53
N PHE A 82 2.50 10.50 -14.50
CA PHE A 82 1.64 10.32 -15.67
C PHE A 82 0.94 11.62 -16.09
N ALA A 83 0.45 12.42 -15.14
CA ALA A 83 -0.23 13.69 -15.43
C ALA A 83 0.75 14.77 -15.91
N ASP A 84 1.96 14.80 -15.35
CA ASP A 84 3.03 15.72 -15.76
C ASP A 84 3.50 15.42 -17.20
N SER A 85 3.61 14.14 -17.57
CA SER A 85 3.93 13.75 -18.95
C SER A 85 2.78 13.96 -19.94
N ALA A 86 1.53 13.95 -19.48
CA ALA A 86 0.35 14.06 -20.34
C ALA A 86 -0.20 15.48 -20.48
N THR A 87 0.19 16.42 -19.62
CA THR A 87 -0.39 17.77 -19.59
C THR A 87 0.69 18.84 -19.58
N THR A 88 0.44 19.99 -20.22
CA THR A 88 1.33 21.16 -20.18
C THR A 88 1.08 22.08 -18.98
N SER A 89 0.03 21.81 -18.20
CA SER A 89 -0.37 22.62 -17.06
C SER A 89 0.43 22.25 -15.81
N SER A 90 1.07 23.21 -15.16
CA SER A 90 1.84 22.97 -13.93
C SER A 90 0.96 22.61 -12.72
N TYR A 91 -0.35 22.87 -12.76
CA TYR A 91 -1.25 22.66 -11.61
C TYR A 91 -2.03 21.33 -11.69
N SER A 92 -2.30 20.83 -12.89
CA SER A 92 -3.05 19.59 -13.12
C SER A 92 -2.42 18.35 -12.44
N PRO A 93 -1.08 18.14 -12.51
CA PRO A 93 -0.44 17.00 -11.86
C PRO A 93 -0.57 17.01 -10.33
N TRP A 94 -0.50 18.19 -9.70
CA TRP A 94 -0.65 18.34 -8.25
C TRP A 94 -2.08 18.07 -7.78
N LEU A 95 -3.08 18.49 -8.55
CA LEU A 95 -4.47 18.14 -8.27
C LEU A 95 -4.71 16.63 -8.41
N ALA A 96 -4.19 16.02 -9.47
CA ALA A 96 -4.27 14.58 -9.68
C ALA A 96 -3.60 13.80 -8.54
N PHE A 97 -2.40 14.23 -8.11
CA PHE A 97 -1.71 13.70 -6.94
C PHE A 97 -2.60 13.75 -5.69
N GLY A 98 -3.14 14.92 -5.36
CA GLY A 98 -3.92 15.13 -4.14
C GLY A 98 -5.18 14.26 -4.11
N VAL A 99 -5.89 14.18 -5.24
CA VAL A 99 -7.10 13.35 -5.38
C VAL A 99 -6.76 11.87 -5.20
N VAL A 100 -5.73 11.37 -5.88
CA VAL A 100 -5.38 9.94 -5.82
C VAL A 100 -4.80 9.54 -4.47
N ALA A 101 -3.94 10.37 -3.88
CA ALA A 101 -3.44 10.14 -2.53
C ALA A 101 -4.59 10.11 -1.50
N GLY A 102 -5.56 11.02 -1.63
CA GLY A 102 -6.75 11.06 -0.78
C GLY A 102 -7.64 9.82 -0.92
N ILE A 103 -7.93 9.39 -2.15
CA ILE A 103 -8.69 8.16 -2.42
C ILE A 103 -7.95 6.94 -1.88
N SER A 104 -6.63 6.87 -2.08
CA SER A 104 -5.81 5.77 -1.59
C SER A 104 -5.79 5.71 -0.06
N LEU A 105 -5.69 6.85 0.62
CA LEU A 105 -5.81 6.91 2.08
C LEU A 105 -7.19 6.45 2.55
N TRP A 106 -8.25 6.84 1.83
CA TRP A 106 -9.61 6.42 2.15
C TRP A 106 -9.80 4.91 2.02
N LEU A 107 -9.20 4.27 1.00
CA LEU A 107 -9.18 2.81 0.86
C LEU A 107 -8.50 2.11 2.05
N HIS A 108 -7.54 2.80 2.68
CA HIS A 108 -6.83 2.34 3.87
C HIS A 108 -7.51 2.73 5.20
N LYS A 109 -8.59 3.51 5.19
CA LYS A 109 -9.28 4.01 6.41
C LYS A 109 -9.68 2.90 7.39
N ASP A 110 -10.05 1.73 6.89
CA ASP A 110 -10.46 0.59 7.72
C ASP A 110 -9.30 -0.12 8.42
N TYR A 111 -8.05 0.20 8.09
CA TYR A 111 -6.91 -0.20 8.89
C TYR A 111 -6.74 0.69 10.13
N PHE A 112 -7.27 1.93 10.09
CA PHE A 112 -7.26 2.92 11.17
C PHE A 112 -8.43 2.82 12.12
N THR A 113 -9.48 2.04 11.80
CA THR A 113 -10.53 1.76 12.78
C THR A 113 -9.92 0.88 13.87
N PHE A 114 -9.73 1.50 15.04
CA PHE A 114 -9.51 0.81 16.29
C PHE A 114 -10.50 -0.36 16.38
N GLU A 115 -10.03 -1.57 16.64
CA GLU A 115 -10.84 -2.61 17.28
C GLU A 115 -11.23 -2.10 18.68
N SER A 116 -12.11 -1.11 18.70
CA SER A 116 -12.84 -0.67 19.85
C SER A 116 -14.10 -1.52 19.87
N LYS A 117 -14.25 -2.26 20.97
CA LYS A 117 -15.32 -3.18 21.34
C LYS A 117 -15.08 -4.62 20.90
N SER A 118 -14.46 -5.35 21.82
CA SER A 118 -14.97 -6.63 22.29
C SER A 118 -16.48 -6.72 22.05
N VAL A 119 -16.89 -7.54 21.09
CA VAL A 119 -18.29 -7.96 20.98
C VAL A 119 -18.56 -8.80 22.22
N PRO A 120 -19.45 -8.39 23.15
CA PRO A 120 -19.90 -9.31 24.17
C PRO A 120 -20.64 -10.45 23.45
N MET A 121 -20.17 -11.68 23.63
CA MET A 121 -20.92 -12.85 23.19
C MET A 121 -22.15 -12.96 24.07
N GLU A 122 -23.29 -12.48 23.59
CA GLU A 122 -24.59 -12.88 24.11
C GLU A 122 -24.82 -14.32 23.64
N PHE A 123 -24.79 -15.25 24.60
CA PHE A 123 -25.30 -16.59 24.44
C PHE A 123 -26.82 -16.51 24.66
N GLU A 124 -27.60 -16.71 23.60
CA GLU A 124 -28.98 -17.20 23.69
C GLU A 124 -29.03 -18.66 23.23
#